data_AF-X0VU83-F1
#
_entry.id   AF-X0VU83-F1
#
_cell.length_a   1.000
_cell.length_b   1.000
_cell.length_c   1.000
_cell.angle_alpha   90.00
_cell.angle_beta   90.00
_cell.angle_gamma   90.00
#
_symmetry.space_group_name_H-M   'P 1'
#
loop_
_entity.id
_entity.type
_entity.pdbx_description
1 polymer ?
#
loop_
_entity_poly.entity_id
_entity_poly.type
_entity_poly.pdbx_seq_one_letter_code
_entity_poly.pdbx_strand_id
1 'polypeptide(L)'
;NAVPSSQQTAHRRAVGLAILPAVVFALIYLYVWLRIDPRLVYHQQCPIFMIGSVFFERFLDHPGGLVEYLSGLLAQAYTYPWAGALIVTSAAGLICLATRSFIAKMGGTRVQVLYLVPAIPLLVLHNRYDYPLAADVGLLLALLFLNVYIRVFPGRPALRFIVFAPLSAVLYYVAAGPCLLFMLLCALFELLTRERLYLGLLYLLFVPVAPYVAGRFVFDVDLIGAYAHLLPFHPNVAPSMASLVLYGFFPLVAVLVP
;
A
#
# COMPACT_ATOMS: atom_id res chain seq x y z
N ASN A 1 -18.70 -32.37 -33.88
CA ASN A 1 -18.52 -31.56 -32.66
C ASN A 1 -17.35 -32.08 -31.85
N ALA A 2 -16.13 -31.63 -32.18
CA ALA A 2 -14.93 -32.04 -31.45
C ALA A 2 -14.95 -31.39 -30.06
N VAL A 3 -15.00 -32.22 -29.02
CA VAL A 3 -14.83 -31.77 -27.63
C VAL A 3 -13.43 -31.17 -27.51
N PRO A 4 -13.27 -29.88 -27.16
CA PRO A 4 -11.95 -29.28 -27.03
C PRO A 4 -11.16 -30.00 -25.94
N SER A 5 -9.91 -30.35 -26.24
CA SER A 5 -9.01 -31.02 -25.31
C SER A 5 -8.79 -30.15 -24.06
N SER A 6 -8.64 -30.79 -22.89
CA SER A 6 -8.54 -30.13 -21.58
C SER A 6 -7.45 -29.03 -21.52
N GLN A 7 -6.37 -29.19 -22.28
CA GLN A 7 -5.30 -28.20 -22.42
C GLN A 7 -5.74 -26.93 -23.17
N GLN A 8 -6.58 -27.06 -24.20
CA GLN A 8 -7.07 -25.93 -24.99
C GLN A 8 -8.07 -25.08 -24.21
N THR A 9 -8.89 -25.71 -23.37
CA THR A 9 -9.77 -25.01 -22.41
C THR A 9 -8.99 -24.32 -21.29
N ALA A 10 -7.89 -24.90 -20.82
CA ALA A 10 -7.04 -24.30 -19.78
C ALA A 10 -6.29 -23.06 -20.32
N HIS A 11 -5.75 -23.13 -21.53
CA HIS A 11 -5.06 -22.00 -22.17
C HIS A 11 -6.01 -20.83 -22.43
N ARG A 12 -7.22 -21.07 -22.94
CA ARG A 12 -8.23 -20.02 -23.15
C ARG A 12 -8.66 -19.34 -21.85
N ARG A 13 -8.78 -20.10 -20.75
CA ARG A 13 -9.07 -19.54 -19.42
C ARG A 13 -7.92 -18.70 -18.88
N ALA A 14 -6.68 -19.15 -19.05
CA ALA A 14 -5.49 -18.39 -18.62
C ALA A 14 -5.33 -17.08 -19.40
N VAL A 15 -5.57 -17.10 -20.70
CA VAL A 15 -5.53 -15.92 -21.57
C VAL A 15 -6.66 -14.94 -21.21
N GLY A 16 -7.90 -15.42 -21.07
CA GLY A 16 -9.02 -14.57 -20.64
C GLY A 16 -8.79 -13.93 -19.25
N LEU A 17 -8.13 -14.65 -18.35
CA LEU A 17 -7.80 -14.15 -17.01
C LEU A 17 -6.72 -13.06 -17.01
N ALA A 18 -5.83 -13.04 -18.01
CA ALA A 18 -4.80 -12.01 -18.16
C ALA A 18 -5.32 -10.78 -18.93
N ILE A 19 -6.28 -10.97 -19.84
CA ILE A 19 -6.86 -9.86 -20.63
C ILE A 19 -7.70 -8.94 -19.74
N LEU A 20 -8.51 -9.48 -18.82
CA LEU A 20 -9.35 -8.68 -17.95
C LEU A 20 -8.58 -7.60 -17.17
N PRO A 21 -7.53 -7.90 -16.39
CA PRO A 21 -6.76 -6.87 -15.71
C PRO A 21 -6.05 -5.92 -16.66
N ALA A 22 -5.54 -6.39 -17.80
CA ALA A 22 -4.93 -5.51 -18.79
C ALA A 22 -5.93 -4.46 -19.31
N VAL A 23 -7.16 -4.88 -19.62
CA VAL A 23 -8.25 -3.98 -20.03
C VAL A 23 -8.62 -3.03 -18.90
N VAL A 24 -8.76 -3.53 -17.67
CA VAL A 24 -9.09 -2.67 -16.52
C VAL A 24 -7.99 -1.63 -16.28
N PHE A 25 -6.71 -2.00 -16.27
CA PHE A 25 -5.63 -1.03 -16.11
C PHE A 25 -5.52 -0.04 -17.27
N ALA A 26 -5.82 -0.47 -18.50
CA ALA A 26 -5.91 0.44 -19.64
C ALA A 26 -7.06 1.45 -19.48
N LEU A 27 -8.23 1.00 -19.00
CA LEU A 27 -9.36 1.89 -18.70
C LEU A 27 -9.04 2.84 -17.56
N ILE A 28 -8.34 2.37 -16.52
CA ILE A 28 -7.87 3.20 -15.41
C ILE A 28 -6.91 4.27 -15.93
N TYR A 29 -5.93 3.89 -16.75
CA TYR A 29 -5.00 4.83 -17.37
C TYR A 29 -5.72 5.92 -18.18
N LEU A 30 -6.64 5.51 -19.05
CA LEU A 30 -7.44 6.43 -19.85
C LEU A 30 -8.30 7.35 -18.97
N TYR A 31 -8.89 6.82 -17.90
CA TYR A 31 -9.68 7.61 -16.95
C TYR A 31 -8.82 8.64 -16.22
N VAL A 32 -7.66 8.24 -15.70
CA VAL A 32 -6.74 9.17 -15.02
C VAL A 32 -6.24 10.24 -16.00
N TRP A 33 -5.89 9.85 -17.22
CA TRP A 33 -5.37 10.77 -18.22
C TRP A 33 -6.44 11.77 -18.73
N LEU A 34 -7.65 11.29 -19.07
CA LEU A 34 -8.67 12.12 -19.71
C LEU A 34 -9.59 12.84 -18.71
N ARG A 35 -9.80 12.28 -17.52
CA ARG A 35 -10.78 12.80 -16.56
C ARG A 35 -10.16 13.47 -15.35
N ILE A 36 -9.18 12.83 -14.72
CA ILE A 36 -8.51 13.42 -13.56
C ILE A 36 -7.57 14.53 -14.03
N ASP A 37 -6.76 14.26 -15.05
CA ASP A 37 -5.68 15.13 -15.52
C ASP A 37 -4.71 15.50 -14.37
N PRO A 38 -3.63 14.71 -14.20
CA PRO A 38 -2.65 14.88 -13.11
C PRO A 38 -2.01 16.26 -13.04
N ARG A 39 -2.07 17.07 -14.09
CA ARG A 39 -1.59 18.46 -14.08
C ARG A 39 -2.32 19.32 -13.05
N LEU A 40 -3.61 19.07 -12.85
CA LEU A 40 -4.39 19.81 -11.84
C LEU A 40 -3.88 19.49 -10.44
N VAL A 41 -3.50 18.24 -10.18
CA VAL A 41 -2.87 17.84 -8.92
C VAL A 41 -1.55 18.59 -8.71
N TYR A 42 -0.72 18.68 -9.76
CA TYR A 42 0.55 19.42 -9.69
C TYR A 42 0.35 20.91 -9.37
N HIS A 43 -0.64 21.55 -10.01
CA HIS A 43 -0.94 22.97 -9.79
C HIS A 43 -1.57 23.27 -8.43
N GLN A 44 -2.33 22.33 -7.86
CA GLN A 44 -2.88 22.50 -6.52
C GLN A 44 -1.85 22.24 -5.42
N GLN A 45 -1.06 21.18 -5.56
CA GLN A 45 -0.12 20.75 -4.52
C GLN A 45 1.21 21.52 -4.57
N CYS A 46 1.56 22.13 -5.72
CA CYS A 46 2.79 22.89 -5.96
C CYS A 46 4.02 22.29 -5.24
N PRO A 47 4.35 21.01 -5.47
CA PRO A 47 5.38 20.33 -4.70
C PRO A 47 6.74 20.95 -4.98
N ILE A 48 7.34 21.58 -3.95
CA ILE A 48 8.71 22.08 -4.01
C ILE A 48 9.64 20.88 -3.90
N PHE A 49 10.35 20.57 -4.99
CA PHE A 49 11.33 19.50 -5.00
C PHE A 49 12.64 20.00 -5.61
N MET A 50 13.74 19.78 -4.89
CA MET A 50 15.09 20.09 -5.37
C MET A 50 15.96 18.84 -5.24
N ILE A 51 16.62 18.48 -6.35
CA ILE A 51 17.61 17.40 -6.34
C ILE A 51 18.89 17.97 -5.72
N GLY A 52 19.06 17.80 -4.41
CA GLY A 52 20.24 18.26 -3.68
C GLY A 52 20.41 17.50 -2.36
N SER A 53 21.66 17.23 -1.98
CA SER A 53 21.97 16.49 -0.74
C SER A 53 21.45 17.18 0.51
N VAL A 54 21.58 18.52 0.58
CA VAL A 54 21.06 19.33 1.69
C VAL A 54 19.53 19.27 1.80
N PHE A 55 18.83 19.13 0.66
CA PHE A 55 17.38 18.94 0.65
C PHE A 55 17.03 17.53 1.12
N PHE A 56 17.76 16.51 0.67
CA PHE A 56 17.57 15.11 1.07
C PHE A 56 17.82 14.86 2.56
N GLU A 57 18.85 15.47 3.16
CA GLU A 57 19.16 15.31 4.59
C GLU A 57 17.98 15.73 5.48
N ARG A 58 17.23 16.77 5.11
CA ARG A 58 16.04 17.20 5.85
C ARG A 58 14.94 16.13 5.93
N PHE A 59 14.87 15.25 4.93
CA PHE A 59 13.90 14.13 4.91
C PHE A 59 14.40 12.90 5.66
N LEU A 60 15.65 12.88 6.13
CA LEU A 60 16.17 11.81 6.99
C LEU A 60 15.89 12.07 8.48
N ASP A 61 15.62 13.33 8.82
CA ASP A 61 15.46 13.81 10.20
C ASP A 61 14.07 13.56 10.79
N HIS A 62 13.11 13.06 10.00
CA HIS A 62 11.75 12.76 10.47
C HIS A 62 11.21 11.46 9.86
N PRO A 63 10.34 10.74 10.59
CA PRO A 63 9.79 9.48 10.11
C PRO A 63 8.90 9.75 8.90
N GLY A 64 9.00 8.91 7.86
CA GLY A 64 8.21 9.08 6.63
C GLY A 64 8.88 9.95 5.56
N GLY A 65 9.95 10.67 5.88
CA GLY A 65 10.55 11.63 4.96
C GLY A 65 11.09 10.98 3.67
N LEU A 66 11.55 9.72 3.70
CA LEU A 66 11.95 9.01 2.47
C LEU A 66 10.78 8.80 1.50
N VAL A 67 9.59 8.48 2.02
CA VAL A 67 8.38 8.37 1.20
C VAL A 67 7.99 9.75 0.68
N GLU A 68 8.04 10.79 1.51
CA GLU A 68 7.77 12.16 1.08
C GLU A 68 8.72 12.60 -0.04
N TYR A 69 10.03 12.38 0.12
CA TYR A 69 11.03 12.68 -0.90
C TYR A 69 10.76 11.95 -2.22
N LEU A 70 10.48 10.64 -2.16
CA LEU A 70 10.17 9.84 -3.35
C LEU A 70 8.88 10.32 -4.03
N SER A 71 7.84 10.62 -3.26
CA SER A 71 6.60 11.15 -3.80
C SER A 71 6.75 12.56 -4.36
N GLY A 72 7.59 13.42 -3.77
CA GLY A 72 7.94 14.74 -4.31
C GLY A 72 8.68 14.65 -5.64
N LEU A 73 9.59 13.69 -5.79
CA LEU A 73 10.27 13.39 -7.06
C LEU A 73 9.26 12.93 -8.12
N LEU A 74 8.39 11.97 -7.77
CA LEU A 74 7.37 11.44 -8.68
C LEU A 74 6.34 12.50 -9.07
N ALA A 75 6.01 13.42 -8.15
CA ALA A 75 5.09 14.50 -8.41
C ALA A 75 5.62 15.48 -9.47
N GLN A 76 6.95 15.61 -9.66
CA GLN A 76 7.48 16.42 -10.77
C GLN A 76 7.05 15.91 -12.15
N ALA A 77 6.84 14.61 -12.30
CA ALA A 77 6.34 14.03 -13.54
C ALA A 77 4.87 14.37 -13.82
N TYR A 78 4.11 14.89 -12.84
CA TYR A 78 2.71 15.30 -13.03
C TYR A 78 2.57 16.55 -13.92
N THR A 79 3.68 17.27 -14.17
CA THR A 79 3.77 18.30 -15.21
C THR A 79 3.30 17.77 -16.58
N TYR A 80 3.56 16.49 -16.85
CA TYR A 80 3.10 15.80 -18.04
C TYR A 80 1.90 14.89 -17.70
N PRO A 81 0.73 15.06 -18.35
CA PRO A 81 -0.52 14.43 -17.94
C PRO A 81 -0.49 12.93 -18.24
N TRP A 82 0.15 12.53 -19.35
CA TRP A 82 0.37 11.15 -19.72
C TRP A 82 1.34 10.43 -18.75
N ALA A 83 2.34 11.15 -18.20
CA ALA A 83 3.32 10.59 -17.29
C ALA A 83 2.75 10.45 -15.87
N GLY A 84 2.03 11.48 -15.39
CA GLY A 84 1.30 11.39 -14.12
C GLY A 84 0.26 10.26 -14.14
N ALA A 85 -0.46 10.08 -15.25
CA ALA A 85 -1.43 9.01 -15.38
C ALA A 85 -0.76 7.63 -15.35
N LEU A 86 0.43 7.53 -15.94
CA LEU A 86 1.24 6.31 -15.90
C LEU A 86 1.69 5.99 -14.47
N ILE A 87 2.12 7.00 -13.70
CA ILE A 87 2.53 6.82 -12.30
C ILE A 87 1.37 6.35 -11.43
N VAL A 88 0.22 7.04 -11.48
CA VAL A 88 -0.97 6.67 -10.68
C VAL A 88 -1.46 5.27 -11.04
N THR A 89 -1.54 4.96 -12.34
CA THR A 89 -1.96 3.63 -12.81
C THR A 89 -0.97 2.55 -12.40
N SER A 90 0.33 2.83 -12.46
CA SER A 90 1.38 1.91 -12.04
C SER A 90 1.31 1.65 -10.53
N ALA A 91 1.13 2.70 -9.72
CA ALA A 91 0.96 2.58 -8.27
C ALA A 91 -0.28 1.72 -7.93
N ALA A 92 -1.44 2.04 -8.52
CA ALA A 92 -2.65 1.26 -8.35
C ALA A 92 -2.48 -0.20 -8.79
N GLY A 93 -1.79 -0.43 -9.92
CA GLY A 93 -1.47 -1.76 -10.42
C GLY A 93 -0.56 -2.56 -9.49
N LEU A 94 0.49 -1.94 -8.97
CA LEU A 94 1.39 -2.56 -8.00
C LEU A 94 0.69 -2.88 -6.69
N ILE A 95 -0.19 -2.01 -6.19
CA ILE A 95 -1.02 -2.25 -5.00
C ILE A 95 -1.95 -3.45 -5.25
N CYS A 96 -2.62 -3.50 -6.40
CA CYS A 96 -3.47 -4.63 -6.80
C CYS A 96 -2.68 -5.95 -6.89
N LEU A 97 -1.47 -5.93 -7.46
CA LEU A 97 -0.60 -7.11 -7.56
C LEU A 97 -0.06 -7.59 -6.21
N ALA A 98 0.30 -6.65 -5.32
CA ALA A 98 0.71 -6.95 -3.95
C ALA A 98 -0.45 -7.54 -3.15
N THR A 99 -1.66 -7.01 -3.33
CA THR A 99 -2.91 -7.54 -2.74
C THR A 99 -3.20 -8.95 -3.25
N ARG A 100 -3.07 -9.19 -4.55
CA ARG A 100 -3.23 -10.53 -5.15
C ARG A 100 -2.25 -11.53 -4.53
N SER A 101 -1.00 -11.12 -4.37
CA SER A 101 0.04 -11.97 -3.77
C SER A 101 -0.29 -12.34 -2.32
N PHE A 102 -0.83 -11.39 -1.55
CA PHE A 102 -1.30 -11.60 -0.19
C PHE A 102 -2.48 -12.58 -0.14
N ILE A 103 -3.54 -12.34 -0.91
CA ILE A 103 -4.72 -13.21 -1.00
C ILE A 103 -4.34 -14.63 -1.41
N ALA A 104 -3.43 -14.77 -2.38
CA ALA A 104 -2.97 -16.08 -2.85
C ALA A 104 -2.25 -16.87 -1.75
N LYS A 105 -1.57 -16.21 -0.82
CA LYS A 105 -0.90 -16.84 0.33
C LYS A 105 -1.85 -17.20 1.47
N MET A 106 -2.98 -16.51 1.56
CA MET A 106 -4.08 -16.81 2.48
C MET A 106 -4.98 -17.96 1.98
N GLY A 107 -4.64 -18.64 0.87
CA GLY A 107 -5.45 -19.76 0.34
C GLY A 107 -6.60 -19.34 -0.58
N GLY A 108 -6.84 -18.03 -0.76
CA GLY A 108 -7.91 -17.47 -1.60
C GLY A 108 -7.67 -17.54 -3.10
N THR A 109 -7.55 -18.74 -3.68
CA THR A 109 -7.44 -18.90 -5.14
C THR A 109 -8.76 -18.68 -5.89
N ARG A 110 -9.89 -18.69 -5.17
CA ARG A 110 -11.24 -18.63 -5.75
C ARG A 110 -11.72 -17.22 -6.12
N VAL A 111 -11.14 -16.18 -5.53
CA VAL A 111 -11.58 -14.77 -5.69
C VAL A 111 -10.63 -14.00 -6.59
N GLN A 112 -10.57 -14.41 -7.86
CA GLN A 112 -9.62 -13.88 -8.84
C GLN A 112 -9.83 -12.39 -9.18
N VAL A 113 -10.98 -11.79 -8.87
CA VAL A 113 -11.27 -10.37 -9.18
C VAL A 113 -11.09 -9.46 -7.95
N LEU A 114 -11.01 -10.04 -6.75
CA LEU A 114 -11.00 -9.30 -5.49
C LEU A 114 -9.77 -8.39 -5.36
N TYR A 115 -8.66 -8.75 -6.01
CA TYR A 115 -7.45 -7.92 -6.00
C TYR A 115 -7.58 -6.60 -6.79
N LEU A 116 -8.61 -6.43 -7.63
CA LEU A 116 -8.87 -5.19 -8.36
C LEU A 116 -9.70 -4.18 -7.55
N VAL A 117 -10.39 -4.62 -6.49
CA VAL A 117 -11.21 -3.76 -5.64
C VAL A 117 -10.46 -2.54 -5.10
N PRO A 118 -9.19 -2.60 -4.62
CA PRO A 118 -8.51 -1.42 -4.09
C PRO A 118 -8.26 -0.33 -5.15
N ALA A 119 -8.30 -0.64 -6.45
CA ALA A 119 -8.13 0.36 -7.50
C ALA A 119 -9.27 1.38 -7.54
N ILE A 120 -10.51 0.98 -7.20
CA ILE A 120 -11.68 1.87 -7.25
C ILE A 120 -11.58 3.01 -6.23
N PRO A 121 -11.42 2.75 -4.91
CA PRO A 121 -11.30 3.83 -3.94
C PRO A 121 -10.03 4.67 -4.15
N LEU A 122 -8.95 4.09 -4.68
CA LEU A 122 -7.76 4.86 -5.09
C LEU A 122 -8.08 5.90 -6.16
N LEU A 123 -8.90 5.55 -7.17
CA LEU A 123 -9.31 6.50 -8.21
C LEU A 123 -10.25 7.58 -7.67
N VAL A 124 -11.15 7.21 -6.76
CA VAL A 124 -12.03 8.18 -6.07
C VAL A 124 -11.20 9.16 -5.25
N LEU A 125 -10.15 8.70 -4.57
CA LEU A 125 -9.23 9.54 -3.80
C LEU A 125 -8.45 10.50 -4.71
N HIS A 126 -7.86 10.01 -5.80
CA HIS A 126 -7.14 10.85 -6.75
C HIS A 126 -8.02 11.89 -7.43
N ASN A 127 -9.31 11.60 -7.62
CA ASN A 127 -10.27 12.56 -8.15
C ASN A 127 -10.56 13.74 -7.21
N ARG A 128 -10.12 13.67 -5.94
CA ARG A 128 -10.25 14.80 -4.99
C ARG A 128 -9.10 15.80 -5.10
N TYR A 129 -8.06 15.51 -5.87
CA TYR A 129 -6.86 16.34 -6.09
C TYR A 129 -6.02 16.70 -4.83
N ASP A 130 -6.61 16.66 -3.64
CA ASP A 130 -5.97 16.85 -2.34
C ASP A 130 -5.26 15.60 -1.81
N TYR A 131 -5.41 14.46 -2.49
CA TYR A 131 -4.83 13.19 -2.03
C TYR A 131 -3.31 13.15 -2.31
N PRO A 132 -2.46 13.01 -1.28
CA PRO A 132 -1.02 13.02 -1.48
C PRO A 132 -0.53 11.67 -2.03
N LEU A 133 0.30 11.72 -3.08
CA LEU A 133 0.94 10.53 -3.66
C LEU A 133 1.78 9.75 -2.62
N ALA A 134 2.25 10.44 -1.59
CA ALA A 134 2.98 9.85 -0.48
C ALA A 134 2.18 8.74 0.22
N ALA A 135 0.84 8.87 0.30
CA ALA A 135 -0.02 7.85 0.90
C ALA A 135 -0.08 6.56 0.06
N ASP A 136 -0.08 6.66 -1.28
CA ASP A 136 -0.02 5.48 -2.16
C ASP A 136 1.31 4.74 -2.03
N VAL A 137 2.41 5.50 -2.04
CA VAL A 137 3.76 4.95 -1.94
C VAL A 137 3.92 4.26 -0.57
N GLY A 138 3.43 4.89 0.50
CA GLY A 138 3.42 4.31 1.83
C GLY A 138 2.56 3.04 1.93
N LEU A 139 1.37 3.03 1.35
CA LEU A 139 0.50 1.85 1.29
C LEU A 139 1.16 0.71 0.48
N LEU A 140 1.76 1.04 -0.67
CA LEU A 140 2.47 0.08 -1.50
C LEU A 140 3.65 -0.53 -0.74
N LEU A 141 4.46 0.28 -0.04
CA LEU A 141 5.57 -0.21 0.78
C LEU A 141 5.08 -1.12 1.89
N ALA A 142 4.01 -0.76 2.60
CA ALA A 142 3.43 -1.61 3.64
C ALA A 142 3.02 -2.99 3.09
N LEU A 143 2.37 -3.03 1.91
CA LEU A 143 1.99 -4.29 1.27
C LEU A 143 3.18 -5.08 0.73
N LEU A 144 4.21 -4.42 0.19
CA LEU A 144 5.43 -5.08 -0.27
C LEU A 144 6.17 -5.72 0.91
N PHE A 145 6.33 -4.99 2.01
CA PHE A 145 6.95 -5.49 3.24
C PHE A 145 6.19 -6.67 3.83
N LEU A 146 4.85 -6.62 3.84
CA LEU A 146 3.99 -7.74 4.23
C LEU A 146 4.24 -8.97 3.34
N ASN A 147 4.30 -8.77 2.04
CA ASN A 147 4.57 -9.86 1.09
C ASN A 147 5.97 -10.46 1.27
N VAL A 148 6.98 -9.65 1.58
CA VAL A 148 8.33 -10.12 1.93
C VAL A 148 8.28 -10.94 3.22
N TYR A 149 7.64 -10.42 4.27
CA TYR A 149 7.48 -11.12 5.55
C TYR A 149 6.85 -12.51 5.39
N ILE A 150 5.76 -12.61 4.62
CA ILE A 150 5.04 -13.86 4.40
C ILE A 150 5.85 -14.87 3.58
N ARG A 151 6.68 -14.41 2.64
CA ARG A 151 7.46 -15.29 1.74
C ARG A 151 8.74 -15.81 2.37
N VAL A 152 9.41 -15.01 3.19
CA VAL A 152 10.80 -15.25 3.54
C VAL A 152 10.94 -16.37 4.59
N PHE A 153 10.01 -16.57 5.55
CA PHE A 153 10.16 -17.66 6.54
C PHE A 153 8.85 -18.31 7.08
N PRO A 154 8.51 -19.55 6.67
CA PRO A 154 7.29 -20.25 7.12
C PRO A 154 7.45 -21.17 8.36
N GLY A 155 8.66 -21.40 8.88
CA GLY A 155 8.92 -22.54 9.78
C GLY A 155 8.95 -22.26 11.30
N ARG A 156 9.63 -21.20 11.76
CA ARG A 156 9.94 -21.01 13.20
C ARG A 156 9.40 -19.67 13.76
N PRO A 157 8.71 -19.68 14.91
CA PRO A 157 8.13 -18.48 15.52
C PRO A 157 9.17 -17.45 15.96
N ALA A 158 10.29 -17.89 16.55
CA ALA A 158 11.35 -16.98 17.00
C ALA A 158 12.02 -16.22 15.85
N LEU A 159 12.30 -16.90 14.73
CA LEU A 159 12.87 -16.25 13.54
C LEU A 159 11.91 -15.23 12.93
N ARG A 160 10.60 -15.47 13.01
CA ARG A 160 9.59 -14.52 12.55
C ARG A 160 9.59 -13.24 13.37
N PHE A 161 9.67 -13.35 14.70
CA PHE A 161 9.78 -12.18 15.58
C PHE A 161 11.06 -11.38 15.31
N ILE A 162 12.20 -12.08 15.16
CA ILE A 162 13.50 -11.47 14.85
C ILE A 162 13.49 -10.73 13.51
N VAL A 163 12.68 -11.16 12.54
CA VAL A 163 12.51 -10.46 11.25
C VAL A 163 11.47 -9.34 11.35
N PHE A 164 10.37 -9.57 12.07
CA PHE A 164 9.31 -8.58 12.23
C PHE A 164 9.81 -7.30 12.90
N ALA A 165 10.59 -7.40 13.97
CA ALA A 165 11.10 -6.25 14.71
C ALA A 165 11.91 -5.27 13.83
N PRO A 166 13.01 -5.68 13.15
CA PRO A 166 13.77 -4.78 12.29
C PRO A 166 12.95 -4.32 11.08
N LEU A 167 12.09 -5.18 10.52
CA LEU A 167 11.30 -4.83 9.35
C LEU A 167 10.24 -3.76 9.66
N SER A 168 9.62 -3.83 10.85
CA SER A 168 8.70 -2.80 11.36
C SER A 168 9.41 -1.48 11.68
N ALA A 169 10.62 -1.55 12.25
CA ALA A 169 11.43 -0.36 12.53
C ALA A 169 11.84 0.36 11.23
N VAL A 170 12.32 -0.39 10.23
CA VAL A 170 12.67 0.16 8.91
C VAL A 170 11.44 0.77 8.25
N LEU A 171 10.29 0.09 8.29
CA LEU A 171 9.07 0.60 7.66
C LEU A 171 8.53 1.84 8.37
N TYR A 172 8.64 1.93 9.69
CA TYR A 172 8.27 3.14 10.43
C TYR A 172 9.19 4.31 10.09
N TYR A 173 10.50 4.08 9.98
CA TYR A 173 11.43 5.11 9.53
C TYR A 173 11.11 5.62 8.12
N VAL A 174 10.85 4.70 7.19
CA VAL A 174 10.64 5.03 5.77
C VAL A 174 9.26 5.65 5.53
N ALA A 175 8.19 5.11 6.14
CA ALA A 175 6.81 5.42 5.78
C ALA A 175 5.97 5.99 6.93
N ALA A 176 6.42 5.97 8.18
CA ALA A 176 5.63 6.39 9.36
C ALA A 176 4.29 5.64 9.50
N GLY A 177 3.16 6.32 9.30
CA GLY A 177 1.79 5.84 9.58
C GLY A 177 1.36 4.52 8.90
N PRO A 178 1.62 4.29 7.60
CA PRO A 178 1.33 3.02 6.91
C PRO A 178 1.99 1.79 7.54
N CYS A 179 3.00 1.97 8.40
CA CYS A 179 3.55 0.88 9.21
C CYS A 179 2.49 0.23 10.13
N LEU A 180 1.50 1.00 10.60
CA LEU A 180 0.39 0.48 11.39
C LEU A 180 -0.43 -0.57 10.63
N LEU A 181 -0.70 -0.31 9.35
CA LEU A 181 -1.43 -1.25 8.48
C LEU A 181 -0.61 -2.52 8.26
N PHE A 182 0.70 -2.41 8.07
CA PHE A 182 1.60 -3.57 7.99
C PHE A 182 1.55 -4.42 9.27
N MET A 183 1.68 -3.80 10.45
CA MET A 183 1.66 -4.51 11.72
C MET A 183 0.32 -5.19 11.98
N LEU A 184 -0.80 -4.52 11.67
CA LEU A 184 -2.14 -5.09 11.78
C LEU A 184 -2.32 -6.31 10.87
N LEU A 185 -1.90 -6.22 9.60
CA LEU A 185 -2.04 -7.31 8.65
C LEU A 185 -1.14 -8.51 9.01
N CYS A 186 0.07 -8.26 9.53
CA CYS A 186 0.93 -9.31 10.07
C CYS A 186 0.29 -10.03 11.26
N ALA A 187 -0.34 -9.30 12.18
CA ALA A 187 -1.05 -9.88 13.32
C ALA A 187 -2.23 -10.75 12.86
N LEU A 188 -3.06 -10.25 11.92
CA LEU A 188 -4.18 -11.01 11.36
C LEU A 188 -3.72 -12.27 10.62
N PHE A 189 -2.66 -12.18 9.83
CA PHE A 189 -2.09 -13.33 9.12
C PHE A 189 -1.65 -14.45 10.07
N GLU A 190 -1.01 -14.13 11.20
CA GLU A 190 -0.60 -15.14 12.17
C GLU A 190 -1.75 -15.69 13.01
N LEU A 191 -2.77 -14.87 13.26
CA LEU A 191 -3.96 -15.28 13.99
C LEU A 191 -4.82 -16.25 13.17
N LEU A 192 -5.09 -15.90 11.90
CA LEU A 192 -6.06 -16.60 11.05
C LEU A 192 -5.46 -17.82 10.34
N THR A 193 -4.25 -17.70 9.79
CA THR A 193 -3.68 -18.78 8.96
C THR A 193 -2.84 -19.77 9.76
N ARG A 194 -2.36 -19.39 10.96
CA ARG A 194 -1.44 -20.22 11.77
C ARG A 194 -1.93 -20.52 13.17
N GLU A 195 -3.10 -20.00 13.57
CA GLU A 195 -3.73 -20.20 14.89
C GLU A 195 -2.82 -19.87 16.09
N ARG A 196 -1.78 -19.04 15.88
CA ARG A 196 -0.82 -18.70 16.94
C ARG A 196 -1.25 -17.44 17.66
N LEU A 197 -2.26 -17.59 18.52
CA LEU A 197 -2.86 -16.52 19.34
C LEU A 197 -1.80 -15.67 20.06
N TYR A 198 -0.77 -16.28 20.64
CA TYR A 198 0.27 -15.57 21.39
C TYR A 198 1.08 -14.58 20.54
N LEU A 199 1.50 -14.97 19.33
CA LEU A 199 2.29 -14.08 18.46
C LEU A 199 1.42 -13.01 17.82
N GLY A 200 0.19 -13.34 17.43
CA GLY A 200 -0.79 -12.35 16.94
C GLY A 200 -1.10 -11.28 17.98
N LEU A 201 -1.35 -11.66 19.24
CA LEU A 201 -1.56 -10.72 20.35
C LEU A 201 -0.32 -9.87 20.63
N LEU A 202 0.87 -10.47 20.58
CA LEU A 202 2.13 -9.76 20.80
C LEU A 202 2.38 -8.71 19.72
N TYR A 203 2.08 -9.01 18.45
CA TYR A 203 2.14 -8.03 17.37
C TYR A 203 1.06 -6.97 17.46
N LEU A 204 -0.16 -7.32 17.89
CA LEU A 204 -1.23 -6.36 18.13
C LEU A 204 -0.86 -5.35 19.23
N LEU A 205 -0.19 -5.81 20.28
CA LEU A 205 0.36 -4.94 21.34
C LEU A 205 1.47 -4.03 20.81
N PHE A 206 2.24 -4.50 19.82
CA PHE A 206 3.31 -3.73 19.18
C PHE A 206 2.79 -2.59 18.30
N VAL A 207 1.56 -2.70 17.76
CA VAL A 207 0.92 -1.69 16.90
C VAL A 207 0.90 -0.30 17.55
N PRO A 208 0.41 -0.11 18.79
CA PRO A 208 0.48 1.20 19.46
C PRO A 208 1.87 1.48 20.07
N VAL A 209 2.62 0.46 20.50
CA VAL A 209 3.87 0.69 21.24
C VAL A 209 5.00 1.19 20.33
N ALA A 210 5.15 0.62 19.13
CA ALA A 210 6.21 0.99 18.20
C ALA A 210 6.19 2.48 17.78
N PRO A 211 5.08 3.05 17.29
CA PRO A 211 4.99 4.47 16.94
C PRO A 211 5.07 5.39 18.17
N TYR A 212 4.55 4.95 19.33
CA TYR A 212 4.69 5.72 20.57
C TYR A 212 6.15 5.86 21.01
N VAL A 213 6.89 4.75 21.01
CA VAL A 213 8.30 4.74 21.41
C VAL A 213 9.15 5.47 20.37
N ALA A 214 8.95 5.18 19.08
CA ALA A 214 9.74 5.82 18.03
C ALA A 214 9.42 7.32 17.88
N GLY A 215 8.15 7.72 17.99
CA GLY A 215 7.75 9.13 17.94
C GLY A 215 8.27 9.94 19.13
N ARG A 216 8.23 9.38 20.35
CA ARG A 216 8.62 10.09 21.58
C ARG A 216 10.12 10.08 21.86
N PHE A 217 10.83 8.99 21.54
CA PHE A 217 12.24 8.86 21.91
C PHE A 217 13.24 9.15 20.78
N VAL A 218 12.83 9.06 19.51
CA VAL A 218 13.77 9.20 18.38
C VAL A 218 13.60 10.52 17.64
N PHE A 219 12.36 11.00 17.47
CA PHE A 219 12.08 12.13 16.57
C PHE A 219 11.40 13.34 17.23
N ASP A 220 11.05 13.26 18.52
CA ASP A 220 10.38 14.33 19.29
C ASP A 220 9.15 14.93 18.57
N VAL A 221 8.36 14.08 17.92
CA VAL A 221 7.19 14.48 17.11
C VAL A 221 5.92 14.40 17.94
N ASP A 222 4.99 15.32 17.70
CA ASP A 222 3.63 15.28 18.27
C ASP A 222 2.97 13.91 18.11
N LEU A 223 2.21 13.51 19.13
CA LEU A 223 1.57 12.19 19.21
C LEU A 223 0.65 11.90 18.01
N ILE A 224 0.00 12.93 17.45
CA ILE A 224 -0.86 12.77 16.27
C ILE A 224 -0.01 12.63 15.00
N GLY A 225 1.12 13.35 14.91
CA GLY A 225 2.08 13.22 13.82
C GLY A 225 2.70 11.81 13.80
N ALA A 226 3.15 11.29 14.93
CA ALA A 226 3.75 9.96 15.01
C ALA A 226 2.84 8.83 14.47
N TYR A 227 1.52 8.98 14.58
CA TYR A 227 0.55 7.96 14.16
C TYR A 227 -0.13 8.24 12.83
N ALA A 228 -0.43 9.51 12.52
CA ALA A 228 -1.22 9.89 11.37
C ALA A 228 -0.39 10.50 10.23
N HIS A 229 0.89 10.75 10.43
CA HIS A 229 1.77 11.25 9.37
C HIS A 229 1.81 10.25 8.21
N LEU A 230 1.64 10.77 6.98
CA LEU A 230 1.45 10.03 5.72
C LEU A 230 0.15 9.21 5.58
N LEU A 231 -0.73 9.20 6.57
CA LEU A 231 -2.07 8.63 6.44
C LEU A 231 -3.07 9.68 5.95
N PRO A 232 -4.07 9.31 5.14
CA PRO A 232 -5.17 10.19 4.74
C PRO A 232 -6.14 10.52 5.90
N PHE A 233 -5.73 10.25 7.14
CA PHE A 233 -6.45 10.57 8.38
C PHE A 233 -5.73 11.65 9.19
N HIS A 234 -4.62 12.20 8.68
CA HIS A 234 -3.96 13.35 9.30
C HIS A 234 -4.93 14.53 9.37
N PRO A 235 -4.97 15.34 10.45
CA PRO A 235 -5.90 16.46 10.59
C PRO A 235 -5.84 17.50 9.46
N ASN A 236 -4.74 17.52 8.70
CA ASN A 236 -4.57 18.40 7.53
C ASN A 236 -5.24 17.84 6.25
N VAL A 237 -5.71 16.59 6.25
CA VAL A 237 -6.39 15.93 5.14
C VAL A 237 -7.76 15.49 5.62
N ALA A 238 -8.82 16.05 5.04
CA ALA A 238 -10.19 15.71 5.44
C ALA A 238 -10.44 14.19 5.22
N PRO A 239 -10.70 13.41 6.30
CA PRO A 239 -10.86 11.97 6.19
C PRO A 239 -12.05 11.67 5.29
N SER A 240 -11.79 10.98 4.18
CA SER A 240 -12.81 10.65 3.21
C SER A 240 -13.38 9.25 3.49
N MET A 241 -14.64 9.03 3.11
CA MET A 241 -15.20 7.67 3.16
C MET A 241 -14.40 6.69 2.28
N ALA A 242 -13.80 7.18 1.19
CA ALA A 242 -12.97 6.37 0.30
C ALA A 242 -11.67 5.89 0.96
N SER A 243 -11.02 6.70 1.81
CA SER A 243 -9.84 6.27 2.56
C SER A 243 -10.20 5.24 3.63
N LEU A 244 -11.34 5.40 4.33
CA LEU A 244 -11.84 4.38 5.25
C LEU A 244 -12.12 3.05 4.54
N VAL A 245 -12.77 3.10 3.38
CA VAL A 245 -13.05 1.90 2.57
C VAL A 245 -11.77 1.23 2.10
N LEU A 246 -10.78 1.99 1.63
CA LEU A 246 -9.50 1.45 1.16
C LEU A 246 -8.73 0.76 2.30
N TYR A 247 -8.56 1.43 3.44
CA TYR A 247 -7.79 0.88 4.57
C TYR A 247 -8.55 -0.24 5.30
N GLY A 248 -9.89 -0.17 5.35
CA GLY A 248 -10.75 -1.21 5.92
C GLY A 248 -10.89 -2.46 5.03
N PHE A 249 -10.70 -2.32 3.72
CA PHE A 249 -10.75 -3.45 2.79
C PHE A 249 -9.67 -4.51 3.10
N PHE A 250 -8.44 -4.10 3.40
CA PHE A 250 -7.33 -5.04 3.66
C PHE A 250 -7.56 -6.00 4.84
N PRO A 251 -7.93 -5.53 6.06
CA PRO A 251 -8.24 -6.43 7.16
C PRO A 251 -9.50 -7.25 6.90
N LEU A 252 -10.50 -6.70 6.19
CA LEU A 252 -11.72 -7.43 5.84
C LEU A 252 -11.41 -8.60 4.91
N VAL A 253 -10.61 -8.37 3.87
CA VAL A 253 -10.12 -9.44 2.98
C VAL A 253 -9.33 -10.48 3.76
N ALA A 254 -8.54 -10.06 4.75
CA ALA A 254 -7.78 -10.99 5.56
C ALA A 254 -8.70 -11.91 6.39
N VAL A 255 -9.80 -11.40 6.93
CA VAL A 255 -10.79 -12.20 7.69
C VAL A 255 -11.65 -13.07 6.79
N LEU A 256 -12.00 -12.59 5.60
CA LEU A 256 -12.96 -13.25 4.70
C LEU A 256 -12.33 -14.38 3.87
N VAL A 257 -11.00 -14.40 3.76
CA VAL A 257 -10.21 -15.43 3.09
C VAL A 257 -9.38 -16.20 4.13
N PRO A 258 -9.95 -17.20 4.82
CA PRO A 258 -9.21 -18.07 5.73
C PRO A 258 -8.32 -19.09 4.99
#